data_AF-A0AAV9BYV3-F1
#
_entry.id   AF-A0AAV9BYV3-F1
#
_cell.length_a   1.000
_cell.length_b   1.000
_cell.length_c   1.000
_cell.angle_alpha   90.00
_cell.angle_beta   90.00
_cell.angle_gamma   90.00
#
_symmetry.space_group_name_H-M   'P 1'
#
loop_
_entity.id
_entity.type
_entity.pdbx_description
1 polymer ?
#
loop_
_entity_poly.entity_id
_entity_poly.type
_entity_poly.pdbx_seq_one_letter_code
_entity_poly.pdbx_strand_id
1 'polypeptide(L)'
;MGGYFLDEEEREKTEEESFDFIGVNYYTSIYVTDDIDPSETALQDYKKDMSVKTTVSRNETPTGEVQEYNPTLFPDDPIGMLKMLEYLKDH
;
A
#
# COMPACT_ATOMS: atom_id res chain seq x y z
N MET A 1 -33.02 2.14 -14.60
CA MET A 1 -32.08 2.11 -13.46
C MET A 1 -31.41 0.74 -13.39
N GLY A 2 -30.84 0.26 -14.50
CA GLY A 2 -30.28 -1.09 -14.61
C GLY A 2 -29.14 -1.22 -15.63
N GLY A 3 -28.59 -0.08 -16.09
CA GLY A 3 -27.40 -0.07 -16.96
C GLY A 3 -26.10 -0.12 -16.16
N TYR A 4 -26.05 0.53 -14.99
CA TYR A 4 -24.85 0.59 -14.15
C TYR A 4 -24.47 -0.74 -13.50
N PHE A 5 -25.46 -1.53 -13.07
CA PHE A 5 -25.23 -2.82 -12.41
C PHE A 5 -24.65 -3.89 -13.34
N LEU A 6 -25.06 -3.90 -14.62
CA LEU A 6 -24.53 -4.84 -15.62
C LEU A 6 -23.10 -4.47 -16.03
N ASP A 7 -22.77 -3.17 -16.02
CA ASP A 7 -21.43 -2.66 -16.35
C ASP A 7 -20.41 -3.01 -15.26
N GLU A 8 -20.83 -3.03 -13.99
CA GLU A 8 -19.97 -3.39 -12.86
C GLU A 8 -19.67 -4.90 -12.83
N GLU A 9 -20.68 -5.76 -13.05
CA GLU A 9 -20.51 -7.22 -13.12
C GLU A 9 -19.65 -7.65 -14.33
N GLU A 10 -19.82 -7.02 -15.50
CA GLU A 10 -18.98 -7.28 -16.67
C GLU A 10 -17.54 -6.79 -16.47
N ARG A 11 -17.33 -5.71 -15.69
CA ARG A 11 -16.00 -5.21 -15.32
C ARG A 11 -15.29 -6.12 -14.33
N GLU A 12 -15.95 -6.55 -13.26
CA GLU A 12 -15.41 -7.50 -12.29
C GLU A 12 -14.97 -8.80 -12.99
N LYS A 13 -15.83 -9.32 -13.88
CA LYS A 13 -15.55 -10.52 -14.67
C LYS A 13 -14.37 -10.38 -15.63
N THR A 14 -14.12 -9.18 -16.18
CA THR A 14 -12.96 -8.96 -17.05
C THR A 14 -11.67 -8.70 -16.28
N GLU A 15 -11.75 -8.29 -15.01
CA GLU A 15 -10.60 -7.99 -14.17
C GLU A 15 -9.93 -9.25 -13.58
N GLU A 16 -10.72 -10.29 -13.24
CA GLU A 16 -10.22 -11.52 -12.57
C GLU A 16 -9.23 -12.35 -13.39
N GLU A 17 -9.29 -12.33 -14.73
CA GLU A 17 -8.38 -13.08 -15.63
C GLU A 17 -7.70 -12.16 -16.67
N SER A 18 -7.39 -10.92 -16.29
CA SER A 18 -6.87 -9.91 -17.22
C SER A 18 -5.38 -10.00 -17.56
N PHE A 19 -4.61 -10.91 -16.95
CA PHE A 19 -3.15 -10.99 -17.10
C PHE A 19 -2.60 -12.42 -17.05
N ASP A 20 -1.55 -12.67 -17.85
CA ASP A 20 -0.82 -13.95 -17.85
C ASP A 20 0.32 -13.98 -16.81
N PHE A 21 0.81 -12.81 -16.39
CA PHE A 21 1.86 -12.67 -15.38
C PHE A 21 1.80 -11.29 -14.70
N ILE A 22 2.31 -11.21 -13.47
CA ILE A 22 2.48 -9.97 -12.73
C ILE A 22 3.98 -9.74 -12.49
N GLY A 23 4.48 -8.57 -12.93
CA GLY A 23 5.80 -8.08 -12.56
C GLY A 23 5.73 -7.16 -11.34
N VAL A 24 6.64 -7.33 -10.37
CA VAL A 24 6.65 -6.52 -9.15
C VAL A 24 7.95 -5.74 -9.04
N ASN A 25 7.85 -4.42 -8.85
CA ASN A 25 8.99 -3.55 -8.60
C ASN A 25 9.21 -3.42 -7.08
N TYR A 26 10.28 -4.01 -6.58
CA TYR A 26 10.65 -3.93 -5.16
C TYR A 26 11.92 -3.10 -4.98
N TYR A 27 11.90 -2.19 -4.01
CA TYR A 27 13.05 -1.35 -3.67
C TYR A 27 13.43 -1.45 -2.18
N THR A 28 12.46 -1.50 -1.27
CA THR A 28 12.68 -1.58 0.18
C THR A 28 11.38 -1.96 0.90
N SER A 29 11.42 -2.10 2.22
CA SER A 29 10.23 -2.18 3.07
C SER A 29 10.26 -1.11 4.16
N ILE A 30 9.08 -0.79 4.70
CA ILE A 30 8.91 0.18 5.79
C ILE A 30 8.06 -0.45 6.90
N TYR A 31 8.24 0.06 8.12
CA TYR A 31 7.40 -0.33 9.24
C TYR A 31 6.11 0.50 9.23
N VAL A 32 5.02 -0.14 9.63
CA VAL A 32 3.67 0.45 9.63
C VAL A 32 3.02 0.21 10.99
N THR A 33 2.28 1.21 11.48
CA THR A 33 1.46 1.14 12.69
C THR A 33 0.13 1.84 12.49
N ASP A 34 -0.92 1.47 13.23
CA ASP A 34 -2.23 2.11 13.14
C ASP A 34 -2.17 3.61 13.48
N ASP A 35 -2.96 4.42 12.76
CA ASP A 35 -3.21 5.81 13.15
C ASP A 35 -4.52 5.93 13.96
N ILE A 36 -4.38 6.05 15.28
CA ILE A 36 -5.50 6.02 16.24
C ILE A 36 -6.23 7.37 16.34
N ASP A 37 -5.68 8.46 15.77
CA ASP A 37 -6.28 9.81 15.82
C ASP A 37 -6.22 10.52 14.45
N PRO A 38 -6.97 10.02 13.44
CA PRO A 38 -7.06 10.69 12.16
C PRO A 38 -7.88 11.97 12.33
N SER A 39 -7.21 13.11 12.57
CA SER A 39 -7.84 14.43 12.64
C SER A 39 -8.89 14.62 11.53
N GLU A 40 -10.16 14.79 11.93
CA GLU A 40 -11.36 14.91 11.07
C GLU A 40 -11.42 16.22 10.26
N THR A 41 -10.49 17.16 10.50
CA THR A 41 -10.65 18.56 10.10
C THR A 41 -9.79 19.01 8.91
N ALA A 42 -9.00 18.11 8.32
CA ALA A 42 -8.22 18.42 7.11
C ALA A 42 -8.78 17.69 5.89
N LEU A 43 -8.68 18.32 4.71
CA LEU A 43 -9.07 17.78 3.40
C LEU A 43 -8.68 16.29 3.30
N GLN A 44 -9.64 15.47 2.85
CA GLN A 44 -9.42 14.06 2.60
C GLN A 44 -8.29 13.91 1.57
N ASP A 45 -7.24 13.17 1.95
CA ASP A 45 -6.07 12.88 1.12
C ASP A 45 -5.84 11.38 1.14
N TYR A 46 -5.38 10.82 0.02
CA TYR A 46 -5.16 9.37 -0.16
C TYR A 46 -4.27 8.79 0.95
N LYS A 47 -3.36 9.60 1.50
CA LYS A 47 -2.49 9.20 2.62
C LYS A 47 -3.26 8.98 3.91
N LYS A 48 -4.26 9.80 4.19
CA LYS A 48 -5.12 9.66 5.38
C LYS A 48 -6.10 8.50 5.24
N ASP A 49 -6.60 8.23 4.04
CA ASP A 49 -7.53 7.11 3.80
C ASP A 49 -6.89 5.75 4.16
N MET A 50 -5.56 5.63 4.06
CA MET A 50 -4.83 4.42 4.49
C MET A 50 -4.87 4.19 6.01
N SER A 51 -5.14 5.21 6.83
CA SER A 51 -5.24 5.12 8.31
C SER A 51 -4.00 4.52 9.01
N VAL A 52 -2.80 4.80 8.50
CA VAL A 52 -1.54 4.26 9.03
C VAL A 52 -0.45 5.32 9.19
N LYS A 53 0.47 5.08 10.12
CA LYS A 53 1.76 5.77 10.25
C LYS A 53 2.89 4.88 9.75
N THR A 54 3.91 5.48 9.15
CA THR A 54 5.06 4.75 8.58
C THR A 54 6.37 5.21 9.19
N THR A 55 7.37 4.31 9.26
CA THR A 55 8.73 4.63 9.71
C THR A 55 9.77 3.74 9.02
N VAL A 56 10.97 4.29 8.80
CA VAL A 56 12.12 3.56 8.24
C VAL A 56 12.87 2.74 9.30
N SER A 57 12.64 3.01 10.58
CA SER A 57 13.30 2.35 11.70
C SER A 57 12.29 1.86 12.71
N ARG A 58 12.46 0.60 13.15
CA ARG A 58 11.60 -0.03 14.15
C ARG A 58 11.56 0.72 15.48
N ASN A 59 12.65 1.40 15.83
CA ASN A 59 12.81 2.04 17.14
C ASN A 59 12.51 3.54 17.10
N GLU A 60 12.29 4.13 15.93
CA GLU A 60 11.95 5.54 15.79
C GLU A 60 10.45 5.72 15.88
N THR A 61 10.02 6.79 16.57
CA THR A 61 8.61 7.15 16.63
C THR A 61 8.14 7.52 15.22
N PRO A 62 7.11 6.84 14.67
CA PRO A 62 6.53 7.21 13.38
C PRO A 62 6.04 8.66 13.45
N THR A 63 6.70 9.55 12.71
CA THR A 63 6.18 10.90 12.50
C THR A 63 4.97 10.74 11.59
N GLY A 64 3.81 11.28 11.98
CA GLY A 64 2.57 11.16 11.18
C GLY A 64 2.67 11.77 9.77
N GLU A 65 3.79 12.41 9.46
CA GLU A 65 4.20 12.81 8.12
C GLU A 65 5.05 11.70 7.50
N VAL A 66 4.64 11.23 6.31
CA VAL A 66 5.48 10.38 5.46
C VAL A 66 6.81 11.11 5.28
N GLN A 67 7.90 10.58 5.85
CA GLN A 67 9.23 11.14 5.64
C GLN A 67 9.44 11.34 4.14
N GLU A 68 9.83 12.55 3.75
CA GLU A 68 10.03 12.92 2.35
C GLU A 68 10.87 11.83 1.67
N TYR A 69 10.39 11.29 0.56
CA TYR A 69 11.01 10.15 -0.12
C TYR A 69 12.43 10.50 -0.52
N ASN A 70 13.40 10.09 0.31
CA ASN A 70 14.80 10.17 -0.01
C ASN A 70 15.26 8.75 -0.32
N PRO A 71 15.42 8.39 -1.62
CA PRO A 71 15.82 7.04 -2.01
C PRO A 71 17.18 6.62 -1.43
N THR A 72 17.99 7.57 -0.94
CA THR A 72 19.28 7.32 -0.28
C THR A 72 19.15 6.92 1.19
N LEU A 73 17.99 7.12 1.83
CA LEU A 73 17.78 6.84 3.25
C LEU A 73 17.17 5.46 3.52
N PHE A 74 16.76 4.74 2.47
CA PHE A 74 16.18 3.41 2.63
C PHE A 74 17.25 2.33 2.65
N PRO A 75 17.29 1.46 3.67
CA PRO A 75 18.19 0.33 3.67
C PRO A 75 17.78 -0.69 2.59
N ASP A 76 18.78 -1.37 2.02
CA ASP A 76 18.56 -2.55 1.20
C ASP A 76 17.86 -3.64 2.04
N ASP A 77 16.73 -4.15 1.56
CA ASP A 77 15.94 -5.17 2.27
C ASP A 77 15.61 -6.38 1.38
N PRO A 78 16.59 -7.28 1.13
CA PRO A 78 16.33 -8.48 0.34
C PRO A 78 15.34 -9.44 1.00
N ILE A 79 15.19 -9.40 2.33
CA ILE A 79 14.26 -10.27 3.06
C ILE A 79 12.82 -9.78 2.87
N GLY A 80 12.60 -8.47 2.85
CA GLY A 80 11.29 -7.90 2.55
C GLY A 80 10.80 -8.28 1.16
N MET A 81 11.70 -8.34 0.16
CA MET A 81 11.35 -8.83 -1.18
C MET A 81 10.81 -10.27 -1.14
N LEU A 82 11.51 -11.17 -0.45
CA LEU A 82 11.06 -12.57 -0.31
C LEU A 82 9.68 -12.65 0.34
N LYS A 83 9.46 -11.92 1.44
CA LYS A 83 8.17 -11.90 2.15
C LYS A 83 7.04 -11.34 1.29
N MET A 84 7.30 -10.30 0.50
CA MET A 84 6.31 -9.74 -0.42
C MET A 84 5.92 -10.76 -1.49
N LEU A 85 6.89 -11.46 -2.07
CA LEU A 85 6.62 -12.52 -3.05
C LEU A 85 5.86 -13.70 -2.45
N GLU A 86 6.18 -14.10 -1.22
CA GLU A 86 5.43 -15.13 -0.50
C GLU A 86 3.98 -14.69 -0.25
N TYR A 87 3.76 -13.45 0.17
CA TYR A 87 2.43 -12.87 0.39
C TYR A 87 1.57 -12.87 -0.88
N LEU A 88 2.10 -12.35 -1.99
CA LEU A 88 1.41 -12.29 -3.30
C LEU A 88 1.16 -13.66 -3.94
N LYS A 89 1.90 -14.68 -3.52
CA LYS A 89 1.68 -16.06 -3.97
C LYS A 89 0.50 -16.70 -3.22
N ASP A 90 0.35 -16.35 -1.95
CA ASP A 90 -0.59 -17.01 -1.03
C ASP A 90 -1.95 -16.29 -0.92
N HIS A 91 -2.05 -15.06 -1.45
CA HIS A 91 -3.26 -14.23 -1.47
C HIS A 91 -3.45 -13.61 -2.86
#